data_AF-A0A2I1H2R3-F1
#
_entry.id   AF-A0A2I1H2R3-F1
#
_cell.length_a   1.000
_cell.length_b   1.000
_cell.length_c   1.000
_cell.angle_alpha   90.00
_cell.angle_beta   90.00
_cell.angle_gamma   90.00
#
_symmetry.space_group_name_H-M   'P 1'
#
loop_
_entity.id
_entity.type
_entity.pdbx_description
1 polymer ?
#
loop_
_entity_poly.entity_id
_entity_poly.type
_entity_poly.pdbx_seq_one_letter_code
_entity_poly.pdbx_strand_id
1 'polypeptide(L)'
;GVECYDGATKENFLLKVTVLSWSGDTPGLSKLACLTGHNSYMACRYCDLRGIYNNHVYYPTTPPSIETYKTYNPSDLPKRTHRDYKIRIEQITTIPPSKTRDTLISDLGVTGRSVLLEIETTRFPTCFPIDIMHLFYENIALYMLKHWMGCFFKDSILNDQPYVINNKQWTEIGIEMETVRKSIPTDFGRPPRNILHHHNGYKAEEWASWITLYSLPLLKDRLPAKYLKGWSFFVKAVQLCQKRVLSLHDQEEIRKLLLLFYQHYERYIYYNI
;
A
#
# COMPACT_ATOMS: atom_id res chain seq x y z
N GLY A 1 19.80 -4.48 -30.55
CA GLY A 1 19.70 -5.90 -30.14
C GLY A 1 21.08 -6.50 -30.19
N VAL A 2 21.31 -7.62 -29.51
CA VAL A 2 22.57 -8.36 -29.54
C VAL A 2 22.30 -9.66 -30.28
N GLU A 3 23.16 -10.03 -31.23
CA GLU A 3 23.05 -11.35 -31.87
C GLU A 3 23.36 -12.43 -30.84
N CYS A 4 22.48 -13.42 -30.74
CA CYS A 4 22.58 -14.53 -29.81
C CYS A 4 22.30 -15.82 -30.56
N TYR A 5 22.91 -16.91 -30.09
CA TYR A 5 22.67 -18.24 -30.62
C TYR A 5 21.74 -19.01 -29.69
N ASP A 6 20.63 -19.54 -30.22
CA ASP A 6 19.73 -20.40 -29.47
C ASP A 6 20.17 -21.87 -29.62
N GLY A 7 20.62 -22.47 -28.52
CA GLY A 7 21.08 -23.86 -28.49
C GLY A 7 19.98 -24.90 -28.74
N ALA A 8 18.70 -24.56 -28.53
CA ALA A 8 17.58 -25.46 -28.75
C ALA A 8 17.18 -25.53 -30.23
N THR A 9 17.10 -24.39 -30.91
CA THR A 9 16.74 -24.29 -32.34
C THR A 9 17.94 -24.36 -33.26
N LYS A 10 19.17 -24.17 -32.74
CA LYS A 10 20.44 -24.08 -33.48
C LYS A 10 20.47 -22.91 -34.49
N GLU A 11 19.76 -21.84 -34.18
CA GLU A 11 19.66 -20.65 -35.05
C GLU A 11 20.17 -19.39 -34.34
N ASN A 12 20.67 -18.45 -35.13
CA ASN A 12 20.98 -17.11 -34.64
C ASN A 12 19.70 -16.29 -34.59
N PHE A 13 19.50 -15.54 -33.50
CA PHE A 13 18.42 -14.59 -33.37
C PHE A 13 18.92 -13.28 -32.78
N LEU A 14 18.19 -12.20 -33.06
CA LEU A 14 18.49 -10.89 -32.51
C LEU A 14 17.77 -10.70 -31.17
N LEU A 15 18.49 -10.80 -30.06
CA LEU A 15 17.95 -10.55 -28.72
C LEU A 15 17.73 -9.04 -28.51
N LYS A 16 16.49 -8.68 -28.19
CA LYS A 16 16.11 -7.33 -27.73
C LYS A 16 15.55 -7.44 -26.32
N VAL A 17 16.18 -6.76 -25.37
CA VAL A 17 15.75 -6.72 -23.97
C VAL A 17 15.17 -5.33 -23.69
N THR A 18 14.02 -5.32 -23.03
CA THR A 18 13.33 -4.11 -22.61
C THR A 18 12.98 -4.21 -21.14
N VAL A 19 13.19 -3.14 -20.38
CA VAL A 19 12.71 -3.06 -19.00
C VAL A 19 11.24 -2.66 -19.00
N LEU A 20 10.41 -3.51 -18.41
CA LEU A 20 8.96 -3.31 -18.29
C LEU A 20 8.59 -2.56 -17.01
N SER A 21 9.26 -2.87 -15.90
CA SER A 21 8.92 -2.31 -14.59
C SER A 21 10.10 -2.26 -13.63
N TRP A 22 10.03 -1.35 -12.67
CA TRP A 22 10.99 -1.12 -11.60
C TRP A 22 10.28 -1.34 -10.25
N SER A 23 10.60 -2.43 -9.56
CA SER A 23 10.04 -2.77 -8.26
C SER A 23 10.98 -2.39 -7.12
N GLY A 24 10.40 -2.00 -5.99
CA GLY A 24 11.14 -1.69 -4.77
C GLY A 24 10.19 -1.15 -3.71
N ASP A 25 10.73 -0.98 -2.50
CA ASP A 25 10.01 -0.31 -1.44
C ASP A 25 9.73 1.16 -1.81
N THR A 26 8.72 1.75 -1.17
CA THR A 26 8.31 3.12 -1.50
C THR A 26 9.44 4.15 -1.37
N PRO A 27 10.27 4.14 -0.31
CA PRO A 27 11.43 5.02 -0.21
C PRO A 27 12.47 4.83 -1.32
N GLY A 28 12.83 3.59 -1.67
CA GLY A 28 13.79 3.28 -2.72
C GLY A 28 13.30 3.76 -4.09
N LEU A 29 12.05 3.45 -4.43
CA LEU A 29 11.45 3.90 -5.69
C LEU A 29 11.31 5.42 -5.77
N SER A 30 10.95 6.10 -4.68
CA SER A 30 10.88 7.57 -4.69
C SER A 30 12.25 8.21 -4.93
N LYS A 31 13.34 7.68 -4.36
CA LYS A 31 14.69 8.16 -4.66
C LYS A 31 15.08 7.92 -6.11
N LEU A 32 14.84 6.70 -6.60
CA LEU A 32 15.16 6.29 -7.98
C LEU A 32 14.40 7.13 -9.02
N ALA A 33 13.13 7.43 -8.74
CA ALA A 33 12.27 8.24 -9.59
C ALA A 33 12.44 9.76 -9.38
N CYS A 34 13.35 10.20 -8.49
CA CYS A 34 13.55 11.59 -8.11
C CYS A 34 12.25 12.29 -7.67
N LEU A 35 11.54 11.68 -6.72
CA LEU A 35 10.30 12.15 -6.15
C LEU A 35 10.50 12.60 -4.70
N THR A 36 9.58 13.43 -4.22
CA THR A 36 9.56 13.80 -2.81
C THR A 36 9.19 12.60 -1.93
N GLY A 37 9.66 12.62 -0.68
CA GLY A 37 9.43 11.54 0.28
C GLY A 37 7.99 11.46 0.80
N HIS A 38 7.68 10.40 1.54
CA HIS A 38 6.33 10.11 2.09
C HIS A 38 5.78 11.21 3.01
N ASN A 39 6.63 12.02 3.64
CA ASN A 39 6.24 13.16 4.49
C ASN A 39 6.12 14.50 3.73
N SER A 40 6.07 14.48 2.40
CA SER A 40 5.85 15.69 1.59
C SER A 40 4.38 15.91 1.30
N TYR A 41 3.95 17.14 0.99
CA TYR A 41 2.55 17.38 0.62
C TYR A 41 2.13 16.69 -0.68
N MET A 42 3.08 16.27 -1.53
CA MET A 42 2.82 15.69 -2.86
C MET A 42 3.57 14.36 -3.08
N ALA A 43 3.52 13.44 -2.12
CA ALA A 43 4.32 12.21 -2.17
C ALA A 43 3.76 11.08 -3.06
N CYS A 44 2.47 11.09 -3.41
CA CYS A 44 1.91 10.01 -4.21
C CYS A 44 2.52 10.00 -5.62
N ARG A 45 2.97 8.83 -6.08
CA ARG A 45 3.54 8.67 -7.43
C ARG A 45 2.46 8.69 -8.52
N TYR A 46 1.25 8.25 -8.18
CA TYR A 46 0.21 7.99 -9.18
C TYR A 46 -0.82 9.09 -9.30
N CYS A 47 -0.96 9.97 -8.31
CA CYS A 47 -1.97 11.02 -8.32
C CYS A 47 -1.52 12.29 -7.60
N ASP A 48 -2.25 13.37 -7.83
CA ASP A 48 -2.10 14.68 -7.19
C ASP A 48 -3.01 14.83 -5.96
N LEU A 49 -3.15 13.74 -5.18
CA LEU A 49 -3.72 13.82 -3.85
C LEU A 49 -2.75 14.57 -2.94
N ARG A 50 -3.13 15.79 -2.54
CA ARG A 50 -2.32 16.62 -1.65
C ARG A 50 -2.52 16.20 -0.20
N GLY A 51 -1.42 15.99 0.50
CA GLY A 51 -1.42 15.70 1.93
C GLY A 51 -1.71 16.93 2.78
N ILE A 52 -2.10 16.69 4.03
CA ILE A 52 -2.38 17.68 5.07
C ILE A 52 -1.44 17.41 6.24
N TYR A 53 -0.95 18.47 6.86
CA TYR A 53 -0.11 18.35 8.05
C TYR A 53 -0.95 18.28 9.32
N ASN A 54 -0.80 17.19 10.09
CA ASN A 54 -1.29 17.05 11.46
C ASN A 54 -0.26 16.23 12.27
N ASN A 55 0.72 16.90 12.87
CA ASN A 55 1.97 16.33 13.44
C ASN A 55 2.87 15.60 12.42
N HIS A 56 2.28 15.00 11.39
CA HIS A 56 2.88 14.37 10.23
C HIS A 56 1.98 14.62 9.02
N VAL A 57 2.51 14.42 7.81
CA VAL A 57 1.70 14.56 6.59
C VAL A 57 0.92 13.28 6.34
N TYR A 58 -0.40 13.40 6.15
CA TYR A 58 -1.31 12.32 5.80
C TYR A 58 -2.22 12.72 4.63
N TYR A 59 -2.92 11.78 3.99
CA TYR A 59 -3.57 11.99 2.69
C TYR A 59 -5.06 11.60 2.72
N PRO A 60 -5.93 12.42 3.33
CA PRO A 60 -7.36 12.15 3.37
C PRO A 60 -8.00 12.50 2.02
N THR A 61 -9.02 11.72 1.60
CA THR A 61 -9.87 12.17 0.48
C THR A 61 -10.97 13.10 0.93
N THR A 62 -11.41 12.98 2.18
CA THR A 62 -12.33 13.90 2.85
C THR A 62 -11.62 14.58 4.01
N PRO A 63 -11.07 15.79 3.82
CA PRO A 63 -10.32 16.48 4.87
C PRO A 63 -11.23 17.00 5.99
N PRO A 64 -10.69 17.21 7.21
CA PRO A 64 -11.49 17.68 8.36
C PRO A 64 -11.97 19.13 8.22
N SER A 65 -11.26 19.96 7.43
CA SER A 65 -11.69 21.32 7.06
C SER A 65 -11.84 21.43 5.55
N ILE A 66 -13.08 21.33 5.07
CA ILE A 66 -13.41 21.39 3.63
C ILE A 66 -13.23 22.80 3.07
N GLU A 67 -13.31 23.84 3.90
CA GLU A 67 -13.08 25.23 3.50
C GLU A 67 -11.62 25.51 3.15
N THR A 68 -10.69 24.78 3.79
CA THR A 68 -9.24 24.95 3.62
C THR A 68 -8.65 23.97 2.60
N TYR A 69 -9.23 22.77 2.50
CA TYR A 69 -8.63 21.67 1.76
C TYR A 69 -9.60 21.06 0.75
N LYS A 70 -9.05 20.67 -0.40
CA LYS A 70 -9.80 20.03 -1.48
C LYS A 70 -10.26 18.63 -1.08
N THR A 71 -11.53 18.32 -1.32
CA THR A 71 -12.07 16.95 -1.29
C THR A 71 -11.81 16.22 -2.59
N TYR A 72 -11.53 14.93 -2.52
CA TYR A 72 -11.24 14.07 -3.66
C TYR A 72 -12.25 12.92 -3.75
N ASN A 73 -12.61 12.50 -4.95
CA ASN A 73 -13.35 11.26 -5.13
C ASN A 73 -12.35 10.09 -5.09
N PRO A 74 -12.44 9.16 -4.11
CA PRO A 74 -11.51 8.03 -4.06
C PRO A 74 -11.60 7.09 -5.27
N SER A 75 -12.72 7.13 -6.01
CA SER A 75 -12.91 6.35 -7.24
C SER A 75 -12.27 7.00 -8.46
N ASP A 76 -11.95 8.30 -8.38
CA ASP A 76 -11.48 9.13 -9.49
C ASP A 76 -10.50 10.20 -8.99
N LEU A 77 -9.35 9.73 -8.51
CA LEU A 77 -8.26 10.60 -8.07
C LEU A 77 -7.59 11.29 -9.28
N PRO A 78 -7.04 12.51 -9.11
CA PRO A 78 -6.35 13.22 -10.18
C PRO A 78 -5.03 12.50 -10.54
N LYS A 79 -5.07 11.60 -11.52
CA LYS A 79 -3.94 10.75 -11.88
C LYS A 79 -2.82 11.56 -12.56
N ARG A 80 -1.58 11.23 -12.23
CA ARG A 80 -0.39 11.75 -12.92
C ARG A 80 -0.11 10.93 -14.17
N THR A 81 0.25 11.61 -15.25
CA THR A 81 0.65 10.98 -16.51
C THR A 81 2.17 11.10 -16.73
N HIS A 82 2.69 10.31 -17.66
CA HIS A 82 4.09 10.42 -18.09
C HIS A 82 4.45 11.81 -18.62
N ARG A 83 3.50 12.46 -19.30
CA ARG A 83 3.67 13.83 -19.80
C ARG A 83 3.79 14.82 -18.65
N ASP A 84 2.93 14.70 -17.64
CA ASP A 84 2.95 15.59 -16.46
C ASP A 84 4.30 15.51 -15.76
N TYR A 85 4.84 14.29 -15.62
CA TYR A 85 6.17 14.08 -15.06
C TYR A 85 7.26 14.80 -15.83
N LYS A 86 7.26 14.72 -17.17
CA LYS A 86 8.25 15.44 -18.01
C LYS A 86 8.16 16.96 -17.84
N ILE A 87 6.94 17.50 -17.83
CA ILE A 87 6.70 18.95 -17.63
C ILE A 87 7.22 19.40 -16.25
N ARG A 88 6.90 18.67 -15.19
CA ARG A 88 7.36 19.01 -13.82
C ARG A 88 8.87 18.99 -13.70
N ILE A 89 9.52 18.01 -14.34
CA ILE A 89 10.99 17.92 -14.36
C ILE A 89 11.58 19.15 -15.04
N GLU A 90 11.07 19.53 -16.22
CA GLU A 90 11.54 20.70 -16.96
C GLU A 90 11.41 21.99 -16.14
N GLN A 91 10.27 22.18 -15.48
CA GLN A 91 10.03 23.33 -14.59
C GLN A 91 11.06 23.41 -13.45
N ILE A 92 11.50 22.27 -12.91
CA ILE A 92 12.47 22.24 -11.80
C ILE A 92 13.91 22.35 -12.31
N THR A 93 14.23 21.74 -13.44
CA THR A 93 15.61 21.71 -13.97
C THR A 93 16.06 23.05 -14.55
N THR A 94 15.11 23.89 -14.97
CA THR A 94 15.40 25.22 -15.53
C THR A 94 15.72 26.28 -14.47
N ILE A 95 15.38 26.03 -13.20
CA ILE A 95 15.59 26.97 -12.10
C ILE A 95 16.83 26.55 -11.29
N PRO A 96 17.81 27.44 -11.03
CA PRO A 96 18.94 27.12 -10.18
C PRO A 96 18.52 26.84 -8.72
N PRO A 97 19.36 26.16 -7.92
CA PRO A 97 19.10 25.95 -6.49
C PRO A 97 18.75 27.25 -5.77
N SER A 98 17.54 27.31 -5.23
CA SER A 98 16.97 28.52 -4.62
C SER A 98 15.74 28.16 -3.79
N LYS A 99 15.35 29.05 -2.87
CA LYS A 99 14.10 28.89 -2.10
C LYS A 99 12.87 28.72 -3.02
N THR A 100 12.85 29.40 -4.16
CA THR A 100 11.82 29.26 -5.18
C THR A 100 11.76 27.84 -5.75
N ARG A 101 12.93 27.24 -6.03
CA ARG A 101 13.01 25.85 -6.48
C ARG A 101 12.50 24.89 -5.42
N ASP A 102 12.83 25.11 -4.14
CA ASP A 102 12.38 24.25 -3.05
C ASP A 102 10.85 24.29 -2.86
N THR A 103 10.25 25.48 -2.96
CA THR A 103 8.79 25.63 -2.96
C THR A 103 8.16 24.88 -4.14
N LEU A 104 8.72 25.01 -5.34
CA LEU A 104 8.22 24.32 -6.52
C LEU A 104 8.34 22.79 -6.40
N ILE A 105 9.45 22.27 -5.86
CA ILE A 105 9.63 20.84 -5.55
C ILE A 105 8.53 20.35 -4.60
N SER A 106 8.25 21.11 -3.54
CA SER A 106 7.20 20.79 -2.55
C SER A 106 5.81 20.72 -3.19
N ASP A 107 5.51 21.62 -4.14
CA ASP A 107 4.21 21.68 -4.80
C ASP A 107 4.05 20.68 -5.96
N LEU A 108 5.13 20.29 -6.62
CA LEU A 108 5.09 19.35 -7.75
C LEU A 108 5.34 17.90 -7.35
N GLY A 109 5.98 17.66 -6.21
CA GLY A 109 6.33 16.32 -5.71
C GLY A 109 7.45 15.62 -6.48
N VAL A 110 8.26 16.39 -7.21
CA VAL A 110 9.40 15.93 -8.03
C VAL A 110 10.63 16.69 -7.57
N THR A 111 11.78 16.03 -7.44
CA THR A 111 13.04 16.65 -6.99
C THR A 111 14.04 16.84 -8.12
N GLY A 112 13.88 16.11 -9.23
CA GLY A 112 14.77 16.21 -10.39
C GLY A 112 14.45 15.21 -11.50
N ARG A 113 15.40 15.05 -12.42
CA ARG A 113 15.30 14.11 -13.55
C ARG A 113 15.92 12.77 -13.18
N SER A 114 15.11 11.71 -13.19
CA SER A 114 15.61 10.35 -13.02
C SER A 114 16.35 9.87 -14.28
N VAL A 115 17.46 9.15 -14.09
CA VAL A 115 18.19 8.45 -15.17
C VAL A 115 17.33 7.42 -15.90
N LEU A 116 16.27 6.91 -15.25
CA LEU A 116 15.39 5.93 -15.87
C LEU A 116 14.62 6.49 -17.08
N LEU A 117 14.49 7.82 -17.18
CA LEU A 117 13.85 8.47 -18.33
C LEU A 117 14.69 8.46 -19.59
N GLU A 118 15.97 8.07 -19.51
CA GLU A 118 16.82 7.82 -20.67
C GLU A 118 16.52 6.47 -21.33
N ILE A 119 15.76 5.60 -20.64
CA ILE A 119 15.30 4.32 -21.19
C ILE A 119 13.93 4.56 -21.83
N GLU A 120 13.85 4.44 -23.16
CA GLU A 120 12.66 4.77 -23.96
C GLU A 120 11.37 4.05 -23.50
N THR A 121 11.50 2.84 -22.97
CA THR A 121 10.36 2.02 -22.54
C THR A 121 9.85 2.36 -21.15
N THR A 122 10.59 3.18 -20.40
CA THR A 122 10.19 3.58 -19.04
C THR A 122 9.09 4.64 -19.09
N ARG A 123 7.92 4.30 -18.52
CA ARG A 123 6.78 5.21 -18.45
C ARG A 123 6.37 5.51 -17.01
N PHE A 124 6.73 6.69 -16.52
CA PHE A 124 6.31 7.15 -15.19
C PHE A 124 4.81 7.52 -15.17
N PRO A 125 4.07 7.24 -14.08
CA PRO A 125 4.44 6.40 -12.94
C PRO A 125 4.16 4.90 -13.16
N THR A 126 3.56 4.53 -14.30
CA THR A 126 3.06 3.16 -14.58
C THR A 126 4.12 2.06 -14.56
N CYS A 127 5.40 2.39 -14.80
CA CYS A 127 6.51 1.45 -14.72
C CYS A 127 6.89 1.08 -13.28
N PHE A 128 6.35 1.76 -12.27
CA PHE A 128 6.56 1.44 -10.87
C PHE A 128 5.34 0.69 -10.36
N PRO A 129 5.34 -0.65 -10.28
CA PRO A 129 4.26 -1.38 -9.63
C PRO A 129 4.22 -1.07 -8.12
N ILE A 130 3.03 -1.22 -7.53
CA ILE A 130 2.85 -1.13 -6.08
C ILE A 130 3.38 -2.41 -5.45
N ASP A 131 4.24 -2.26 -4.45
CA ASP A 131 4.71 -3.38 -3.65
C ASP A 131 3.65 -3.77 -2.61
N ILE A 132 2.90 -4.83 -2.91
CA ILE A 132 1.85 -5.36 -2.03
C ILE A 132 2.43 -5.96 -0.74
N MET A 133 3.69 -6.38 -0.73
CA MET A 133 4.31 -7.00 0.44
C MET A 133 4.39 -5.98 1.58
N HIS A 134 5.03 -4.85 1.32
CA HIS A 134 5.11 -3.78 2.31
C HIS A 134 3.76 -3.11 2.54
N LEU A 135 2.97 -2.87 1.47
CA LEU A 135 1.72 -2.14 1.60
C LEU A 135 0.65 -2.95 2.35
N PHE A 136 0.31 -4.14 1.86
CA PHE A 136 -0.78 -4.92 2.42
C PHE A 136 -0.35 -5.69 3.66
N TYR A 137 0.80 -6.35 3.62
CA TYR A 137 1.19 -7.29 4.66
C TYR A 137 1.82 -6.56 5.85
N GLU A 138 2.84 -5.73 5.63
CA GLU A 138 3.56 -5.12 6.74
C GLU A 138 2.89 -3.86 7.30
N ASN A 139 2.26 -3.05 6.44
CA ASN A 139 1.63 -1.79 6.86
C ASN A 139 0.15 -1.97 7.23
N ILE A 140 -0.74 -2.23 6.25
CA ILE A 140 -2.19 -2.21 6.49
C ILE A 140 -2.59 -3.27 7.54
N ALA A 141 -2.08 -4.50 7.45
CA ALA A 141 -2.43 -5.54 8.43
C ALA A 141 -2.01 -5.16 9.86
N LEU A 142 -0.80 -4.63 10.03
CA LEU A 142 -0.30 -4.18 11.32
C LEU A 142 -1.10 -2.99 11.86
N TYR A 143 -1.45 -2.03 11.00
CA TYR A 143 -2.27 -0.87 11.39
C TYR A 143 -3.65 -1.30 11.85
N MET A 144 -4.31 -2.20 11.11
CA MET A 144 -5.61 -2.74 11.51
C MET A 144 -5.52 -3.55 12.81
N LEU A 145 -4.47 -4.35 13.00
CA LEU A 145 -4.24 -5.04 14.26
C LEU A 145 -4.12 -4.06 15.43
N LYS A 146 -3.33 -3.00 15.29
CA LYS A 146 -3.16 -1.96 16.32
C LYS A 146 -4.47 -1.23 16.64
N HIS A 147 -5.31 -0.99 15.64
CA HIS A 147 -6.67 -0.46 15.86
C HIS A 147 -7.50 -1.40 16.72
N TRP A 148 -7.56 -2.69 16.38
CA TRP A 148 -8.33 -3.68 17.15
C TRP A 148 -7.74 -3.98 18.53
N MET A 149 -6.44 -3.74 18.74
CA MET A 149 -5.78 -3.80 20.04
C MET A 149 -5.94 -2.52 20.86
N GLY A 150 -6.50 -1.44 20.31
CA GLY A 150 -6.64 -0.16 21.00
C GLY A 150 -5.31 0.53 21.30
N CYS A 151 -4.31 0.37 20.41
CA CYS A 151 -2.96 0.94 20.60
C CYS A 151 -2.41 1.64 19.34
N PHE A 152 -3.29 2.01 18.42
CA PHE A 152 -2.88 2.68 17.18
C PHE A 152 -2.49 4.14 17.42
N PHE A 153 -3.31 4.88 18.17
CA PHE A 153 -3.04 6.27 18.52
C PHE A 153 -2.20 6.38 19.79
N LYS A 154 -1.50 7.50 19.95
CA LYS A 154 -0.87 7.85 21.23
C LYS A 154 -1.90 8.29 22.27
N ASP A 155 -3.03 8.84 21.81
CA ASP A 155 -4.15 9.27 22.64
C ASP A 155 -5.03 8.07 23.02
N SER A 156 -5.22 7.84 24.32
CA SER A 156 -6.04 6.75 24.82
C SER A 156 -7.52 6.90 24.51
N ILE A 157 -8.03 8.14 24.39
CA ILE A 157 -9.44 8.42 24.07
C ILE A 157 -9.72 8.04 22.62
N LEU A 158 -8.80 8.36 21.70
CA LEU A 158 -8.93 7.97 20.29
C LEU A 158 -8.87 6.45 20.10
N ASN A 159 -8.24 5.73 21.03
CA ASN A 159 -8.22 4.28 21.03
C ASN A 159 -9.47 3.65 21.68
N ASP A 160 -10.32 4.39 22.40
CA ASP A 160 -11.55 3.85 23.00
C ASP A 160 -12.67 3.80 21.95
N GLN A 161 -12.60 2.78 21.08
CA GLN A 161 -13.50 2.65 19.94
C GLN A 161 -14.27 1.33 19.95
N PRO A 162 -15.47 1.27 19.35
CA PRO A 162 -16.30 0.06 19.38
C PRO A 162 -15.70 -1.16 18.67
N TYR A 163 -14.61 -0.98 17.92
CA TYR A 163 -13.88 -2.05 17.24
C TYR A 163 -12.71 -2.63 18.07
N VAL A 164 -12.48 -2.13 19.29
CA VAL A 164 -11.42 -2.66 20.16
C VAL A 164 -11.86 -3.98 20.77
N ILE A 165 -10.99 -4.97 20.64
CA ILE A 165 -11.14 -6.31 21.19
C ILE A 165 -10.39 -6.35 22.52
N ASN A 166 -11.00 -6.91 23.57
CA ASN A 166 -10.40 -6.93 24.89
C ASN A 166 -9.23 -7.93 25.00
N ASN A 167 -8.36 -7.74 26.00
CA ASN A 167 -7.16 -8.55 26.21
C ASN A 167 -7.44 -10.04 26.44
N LYS A 168 -8.58 -10.39 27.05
CA LYS A 168 -8.97 -11.79 27.26
C LYS A 168 -9.21 -12.47 25.92
N GLN A 169 -9.98 -11.83 25.03
CA GLN A 169 -10.24 -12.35 23.68
C GLN A 169 -8.96 -12.43 22.85
N TRP A 170 -8.04 -11.46 22.95
CA TRP A 170 -6.73 -11.57 22.29
C TRP A 170 -5.88 -12.73 22.80
N THR A 171 -5.93 -13.00 24.10
CA THR A 171 -5.24 -14.14 24.71
C THR A 171 -5.81 -15.45 24.18
N GLU A 172 -7.13 -15.56 24.09
CA GLU A 172 -7.81 -16.73 23.49
C GLU A 172 -7.40 -16.93 22.02
N ILE A 173 -7.40 -15.87 21.20
CA ILE A 173 -6.94 -15.92 19.80
C ILE A 173 -5.49 -16.44 19.73
N GLY A 174 -4.60 -15.92 20.57
CA GLY A 174 -3.20 -16.33 20.61
C GLY A 174 -3.01 -17.82 20.91
N ILE A 175 -3.77 -18.34 21.89
CA ILE A 175 -3.77 -19.76 22.27
C ILE A 175 -4.35 -20.64 21.15
N GLU A 176 -5.44 -20.20 20.52
CA GLU A 176 -6.03 -20.90 19.37
C GLU A 176 -5.00 -21.06 18.24
N MET A 177 -4.29 -19.98 17.89
CA MET A 177 -3.24 -19.99 16.88
C MET A 177 -2.09 -20.96 17.21
N GLU A 178 -1.65 -21.01 18.48
CA GLU A 178 -0.60 -21.95 18.91
C GLU A 178 -1.08 -23.41 18.88
N THR A 179 -2.33 -23.65 19.24
CA THR A 179 -2.90 -25.00 19.31
C THR A 179 -2.99 -25.64 17.94
N VAL A 180 -3.45 -24.89 16.93
CA VAL A 180 -3.57 -25.38 15.54
C VAL A 180 -2.23 -25.44 14.82
N ARG A 181 -1.16 -24.87 15.38
CA ARG A 181 0.16 -24.79 14.74
C ARG A 181 0.66 -26.14 14.20
N LYS A 182 0.43 -27.23 14.93
CA LYS A 182 0.87 -28.59 14.55
C LYS A 182 -0.04 -29.28 13.52
N SER A 183 -1.26 -28.79 13.32
CA SER A 183 -2.23 -29.37 12.39
C SER A 183 -2.29 -28.65 11.04
N ILE A 184 -1.64 -27.50 10.89
CA ILE A 184 -1.58 -26.79 9.60
C ILE A 184 -0.68 -27.56 8.62
N PRO A 185 -1.19 -27.95 7.44
CA PRO A 185 -0.37 -28.59 6.41
C PRO A 185 0.75 -27.66 5.94
N THR A 186 1.91 -28.23 5.66
CA THR A 186 3.09 -27.49 5.18
C THR A 186 2.86 -26.75 3.87
N ASP A 187 1.89 -27.19 3.07
CA ASP A 187 1.50 -26.53 1.81
C ASP A 187 0.92 -25.12 2.02
N PHE A 188 0.42 -24.82 3.23
CA PHE A 188 -0.02 -23.49 3.62
C PHE A 188 1.14 -22.58 4.09
N GLY A 189 2.38 -23.07 4.01
CA GLY A 189 3.58 -22.32 4.37
C GLY A 189 3.88 -22.36 5.86
N ARG A 190 4.37 -21.24 6.39
CA ARG A 190 4.79 -21.15 7.79
C ARG A 190 3.60 -21.31 8.75
N PRO A 191 3.69 -22.21 9.75
CA PRO A 191 2.60 -22.43 10.69
C PRO A 191 2.41 -21.20 11.60
N PRO A 192 1.17 -20.92 12.04
CA PRO A 192 0.84 -19.72 12.79
C PRO A 192 1.60 -19.64 14.11
N ARG A 193 1.95 -18.42 14.51
CA ARG A 193 2.49 -18.09 15.83
C ARG A 193 1.46 -17.26 16.59
N ASN A 194 1.56 -17.20 17.91
CA ASN A 194 0.71 -16.31 18.68
C ASN A 194 0.87 -14.85 18.26
N ILE A 195 -0.20 -14.25 17.71
CA ILE A 195 -0.16 -12.88 17.19
C ILE A 195 0.01 -11.84 18.30
N LEU A 196 -0.56 -12.08 19.48
CA LEU A 196 -0.46 -11.18 20.62
C LEU A 196 1.01 -10.97 21.03
N HIS A 197 1.80 -12.04 21.08
CA HIS A 197 3.19 -11.99 21.53
C HIS A 197 4.22 -11.70 20.42
N HIS A 198 3.90 -12.02 19.16
CA HIS A 198 4.92 -12.07 18.10
C HIS A 198 4.71 -11.14 16.92
N HIS A 199 3.60 -10.38 16.84
CA HIS A 199 3.29 -9.53 15.68
C HIS A 199 4.41 -8.55 15.29
N ASN A 200 5.18 -8.02 16.25
CA ASN A 200 6.31 -7.12 15.96
C ASN A 200 7.47 -7.79 15.19
N GLY A 201 7.56 -9.13 15.24
CA GLY A 201 8.57 -9.92 14.54
C GLY A 201 7.98 -10.80 13.44
N TYR A 202 6.76 -10.51 12.98
CA TYR A 202 6.16 -11.20 11.84
C TYR A 202 6.81 -10.74 10.54
N LYS A 203 7.13 -11.71 9.69
CA LYS A 203 7.52 -11.43 8.30
C LYS A 203 6.28 -11.29 7.41
N ALA A 204 6.46 -10.72 6.23
CA ALA A 204 5.41 -10.59 5.22
C ALA A 204 4.61 -11.88 4.96
N GLU A 205 5.24 -13.07 4.93
CA GLU A 205 4.54 -14.35 4.76
C GLU A 205 3.55 -14.65 5.90
N GLU A 206 3.91 -14.30 7.14
CA GLU A 206 3.06 -14.50 8.31
C GLU A 206 1.88 -13.53 8.31
N TRP A 207 2.13 -12.29 7.91
CA TRP A 207 1.07 -11.29 7.70
C TRP A 207 0.14 -11.68 6.55
N ALA A 208 0.66 -12.21 5.45
CA ALA A 208 -0.14 -12.71 4.34
C ALA A 208 -1.07 -13.84 4.79
N SER A 209 -0.55 -14.79 5.58
CA SER A 209 -1.33 -15.89 6.16
C SER A 209 -2.37 -15.38 7.18
N TRP A 210 -1.99 -14.43 8.03
CA TRP A 210 -2.92 -13.76 8.94
C TRP A 210 -4.08 -13.13 8.19
N ILE A 211 -3.81 -12.32 7.17
CA ILE A 211 -4.86 -11.66 6.38
C ILE A 211 -5.77 -12.70 5.73
N THR A 212 -5.18 -13.63 4.97
CA THR A 212 -5.94 -14.45 4.00
C THR A 212 -6.56 -15.72 4.58
N LEU A 213 -6.04 -16.22 5.70
CA LEU A 213 -6.48 -17.50 6.28
C LEU A 213 -7.06 -17.32 7.68
N TYR A 214 -6.38 -16.58 8.54
CA TYR A 214 -6.63 -16.65 9.98
C TYR A 214 -7.51 -15.51 10.52
N SER A 215 -7.38 -14.30 9.98
CA SER A 215 -7.99 -13.11 10.57
C SER A 215 -9.52 -13.17 10.60
N LEU A 216 -10.19 -13.51 9.49
CA LEU A 216 -11.65 -13.59 9.46
C LEU A 216 -12.23 -14.64 10.43
N PRO A 217 -11.79 -15.92 10.44
CA PRO A 217 -12.33 -16.89 11.38
C PRO A 217 -11.99 -16.55 12.83
N LEU A 218 -10.79 -16.06 13.12
CA LEU A 218 -10.38 -15.74 14.50
C LEU A 218 -11.03 -14.46 15.04
N LEU A 219 -11.38 -13.50 14.18
CA LEU A 219 -12.07 -12.27 14.57
C LEU A 219 -13.59 -12.42 14.59
N LYS A 220 -14.13 -13.51 14.03
CA LYS A 220 -15.57 -13.78 14.04
C LYS A 220 -16.07 -13.85 15.49
N ASP A 221 -17.22 -13.22 15.75
CA ASP A 221 -17.87 -13.15 17.06
C ASP A 221 -17.06 -12.39 18.15
N ARG A 222 -15.85 -11.88 17.81
CA ARG A 222 -15.00 -11.04 18.67
C ARG A 222 -14.95 -9.59 18.20
N LEU A 223 -14.89 -9.38 16.88
CA LEU A 223 -14.99 -8.07 16.24
C LEU A 223 -16.44 -7.83 15.80
N PRO A 224 -17.05 -6.67 16.07
CA PRO A 224 -18.43 -6.42 15.65
C PRO A 224 -18.61 -6.57 14.14
N ALA A 225 -19.73 -7.18 13.75
CA ALA A 225 -19.99 -7.61 12.37
C ALA A 225 -19.78 -6.52 11.31
N LYS A 226 -20.08 -5.25 11.65
CA LYS A 226 -19.87 -4.11 10.75
C LYS A 226 -18.39 -3.93 10.37
N TYR A 227 -17.47 -4.03 11.34
CA TYR A 227 -16.03 -3.86 11.13
C TYR A 227 -15.42 -5.10 10.48
N LEU A 228 -15.89 -6.30 10.86
CA LEU A 228 -15.49 -7.54 10.20
C LEU A 228 -15.85 -7.54 8.71
N LYS A 229 -17.04 -7.01 8.36
CA LYS A 229 -17.45 -6.82 6.96
C LYS A 229 -16.50 -5.89 6.21
N GLY A 230 -16.11 -4.76 6.81
CA GLY A 230 -15.11 -3.86 6.24
C GLY A 230 -13.78 -4.57 5.96
N TRP A 231 -13.26 -5.28 6.95
CA TRP A 231 -12.02 -6.06 6.81
C TRP A 231 -12.13 -7.17 5.75
N SER A 232 -13.30 -7.81 5.62
CA SER A 232 -13.52 -8.86 4.61
C SER A 232 -13.33 -8.38 3.17
N PHE A 233 -13.60 -7.10 2.87
CA PHE A 233 -13.31 -6.52 1.56
C PHE A 233 -11.81 -6.52 1.27
N PHE A 234 -11.00 -6.11 2.25
CA PHE A 234 -9.55 -6.13 2.14
C PHE A 234 -9.01 -7.56 2.00
N VAL A 235 -9.48 -8.49 2.83
CA VAL A 235 -9.06 -9.91 2.77
C VAL A 235 -9.32 -10.50 1.39
N LYS A 236 -10.53 -10.30 0.84
CA LYS A 236 -10.89 -10.79 -0.49
C LYS A 236 -10.04 -10.13 -1.59
N ALA A 237 -9.75 -8.84 -1.50
CA ALA A 237 -8.88 -8.15 -2.45
C ALA A 237 -7.47 -8.73 -2.43
N VAL A 238 -6.90 -8.97 -1.24
CA VAL A 238 -5.57 -9.55 -1.07
C VAL A 238 -5.51 -10.98 -1.63
N GLN A 239 -6.52 -11.81 -1.36
CA GLN A 239 -6.60 -13.16 -1.94
C GLN A 239 -6.63 -13.14 -3.48
N LEU A 240 -7.35 -12.20 -4.09
CA LEU A 240 -7.35 -12.03 -5.54
C LEU A 240 -5.97 -11.61 -6.05
N CYS A 241 -5.28 -10.67 -5.39
CA CYS A 241 -3.93 -10.23 -5.75
C CYS A 241 -2.88 -11.34 -5.68
N GLN A 242 -3.12 -12.42 -4.92
CA GLN A 242 -2.21 -13.57 -4.82
C GLN A 242 -2.36 -14.59 -5.96
N LYS A 243 -3.34 -14.42 -6.85
CA LYS A 243 -3.48 -15.28 -8.04
C LYS A 243 -2.26 -15.14 -8.95
N ARG A 244 -1.78 -16.27 -9.47
CA ARG A 244 -0.69 -16.30 -10.48
C ARG A 244 -1.03 -15.57 -11.77
N VAL A 245 -2.30 -15.60 -12.16
CA VAL A 245 -2.81 -14.96 -13.38
C VAL A 245 -4.07 -14.19 -13.00
N LEU A 246 -4.10 -12.91 -13.36
CA LEU A 246 -5.22 -12.01 -13.09
C LEU A 246 -6.02 -11.77 -14.37
N SER A 247 -7.30 -12.13 -14.35
CA SER A 247 -8.23 -11.74 -15.41
C SER A 247 -8.62 -10.26 -15.29
N LEU A 248 -9.23 -9.69 -16.34
CA LEU A 248 -9.81 -8.34 -16.27
C LEU A 248 -10.92 -8.27 -15.21
N HIS A 249 -11.67 -9.35 -15.02
CA HIS A 249 -12.69 -9.43 -13.98
C HIS A 249 -12.06 -9.38 -12.57
N ASP A 250 -10.94 -10.09 -12.35
CA ASP A 250 -10.21 -10.03 -11.08
C ASP A 250 -9.72 -8.61 -10.79
N GLN A 251 -9.17 -7.92 -11.79
CA GLN A 251 -8.69 -6.53 -11.64
C GLN A 251 -9.82 -5.57 -11.24
N GLU A 252 -10.99 -5.71 -11.87
CA GLU A 252 -12.16 -4.87 -11.55
C GLU A 252 -12.72 -5.17 -10.16
N GLU A 253 -12.78 -6.45 -9.77
CA GLU A 253 -13.22 -6.84 -8.44
C GLU A 253 -12.20 -6.39 -7.36
N ILE A 254 -10.89 -6.48 -7.60
CA ILE A 254 -9.86 -5.93 -6.71
C ILE A 254 -10.08 -4.43 -6.52
N ARG A 255 -10.26 -3.68 -7.61
CA ARG A 255 -10.49 -2.23 -7.57
C ARG A 255 -11.70 -1.88 -6.71
N LYS A 256 -12.81 -2.58 -6.94
CA LYS A 256 -14.05 -2.41 -6.17
C LYS A 256 -13.87 -2.73 -4.69
N LEU A 257 -13.24 -3.86 -4.36
CA LEU A 257 -13.05 -4.29 -2.98
C LEU A 257 -12.13 -3.36 -2.20
N LEU A 258 -11.02 -2.90 -2.79
CA LEU A 258 -10.11 -1.94 -2.15
C LEU A 258 -10.79 -0.58 -1.92
N LEU A 259 -11.63 -0.13 -2.88
CA LEU A 259 -12.42 1.09 -2.70
C LEU A 259 -13.44 0.95 -1.56
N LEU A 260 -14.16 -0.17 -1.49
CA LEU A 260 -15.10 -0.46 -0.41
C LEU A 260 -14.41 -0.52 0.94
N PHE A 261 -13.24 -1.15 1.01
CA PHE A 261 -12.43 -1.17 2.22
C PHE A 261 -12.00 0.24 2.64
N TYR A 262 -11.48 1.03 1.70
CA TYR A 262 -11.06 2.41 1.97
C TYR A 262 -12.22 3.27 2.49
N GLN A 263 -13.37 3.24 1.82
CA GLN A 263 -14.56 3.98 2.26
C GLN A 263 -15.05 3.52 3.63
N HIS A 264 -14.97 2.22 3.92
CA HIS A 264 -15.28 1.70 5.25
C HIS A 264 -14.30 2.20 6.31
N TYR A 265 -13.00 2.15 6.01
CA TYR A 265 -11.95 2.63 6.89
C TYR A 265 -12.12 4.12 7.22
N GLU A 266 -12.32 4.96 6.20
CA GLU A 266 -12.57 6.39 6.44
C GLU A 266 -13.80 6.57 7.31
N ARG A 267 -14.95 6.01 6.93
CA ARG A 267 -16.22 6.28 7.61
C ARG A 267 -16.31 5.77 9.05
N TYR A 268 -15.71 4.61 9.36
CA TYR A 268 -15.96 3.91 10.62
C TYR A 268 -14.76 3.78 11.53
N ILE A 269 -13.55 4.00 11.00
CA ILE A 269 -12.30 3.87 11.76
C ILE A 269 -11.63 5.24 11.88
N TYR A 270 -11.54 6.00 10.78
CA TYR A 270 -10.80 7.26 10.76
C TYR A 270 -11.65 8.51 11.05
N TYR A 271 -12.93 8.54 10.66
CA TYR A 271 -13.79 9.73 10.72
C TYR A 271 -14.08 10.26 12.14
N ASN A 272 -13.85 9.46 13.18
CA ASN A 272 -14.05 9.85 14.58
C ASN A 272 -12.79 10.47 15.22
N ILE A 273 -11.78 10.82 14.41
CA ILE A 273 -10.49 11.41 14.81
C ILE A 273 -10.32 12.75 14.10
#